data_AF-A0A9C9PNG8-F1
#
_entry.id   AF-A0A9C9PNG8-F1
#
_cell.length_a   1.000
_cell.length_b   1.000
_cell.length_c   1.000
_cell.angle_alpha   90.00
_cell.angle_beta   90.00
_cell.angle_gamma   90.00
#
_symmetry.space_group_name_H-M   'P 1'
#
loop_
_entity.id
_entity.type
_entity.pdbx_description
1 polymer ?
#
loop_
_entity_poly.entity_id
_entity_poly.type
_entity_poly.pdbx_seq_one_letter_code
_entity_poly.pdbx_strand_id
1 'polypeptide(L)' 'MNTVAGKNIEDLMSEELEAIAQEAGREAIEKAKKRGARITELREGQLVWVYPDGRSEPLDHEFRAE' A
#
# COMPACT_ATOMS: atom_id res chain seq x y z
N MET A 1 -3.70 0.66 -25.56
CA MET A 1 -4.19 0.30 -24.21
C MET A 1 -4.07 -1.21 -24.11
N ASN A 2 -3.11 -1.72 -23.34
CA ASN A 2 -3.01 -3.16 -23.07
C ASN A 2 -3.99 -3.47 -21.94
N THR A 3 -5.07 -4.19 -22.25
CA THR A 3 -6.09 -4.55 -21.25
C THR A 3 -5.56 -5.71 -20.42
N VAL A 4 -5.09 -5.42 -19.20
CA VAL A 4 -4.50 -6.40 -18.27
C VAL A 4 -5.58 -7.28 -17.61
N ALA A 5 -6.82 -6.82 -17.58
CA ALA A 5 -7.95 -7.51 -16.97
C ALA A 5 -8.24 -8.87 -17.65
N GLY A 6 -8.32 -9.94 -16.84
CA GLY A 6 -8.64 -11.29 -17.29
C GLY A 6 -7.45 -12.17 -17.69
N LYS A 7 -6.21 -11.66 -17.60
CA LYS A 7 -4.98 -12.48 -17.72
C LYS A 7 -4.68 -13.18 -16.39
N ASN A 8 -4.03 -14.34 -16.42
CA ASN A 8 -3.51 -14.95 -15.19
C ASN A 8 -2.33 -14.14 -14.69
N ILE A 9 -2.08 -14.17 -13.37
CA ILE A 9 -0.98 -13.43 -12.75
C ILE A 9 0.40 -13.88 -13.26
N GLU A 10 0.53 -15.14 -13.63
CA GLU A 10 1.73 -15.75 -14.22
C GLU A 10 2.02 -15.28 -15.66
N ASP A 11 1.01 -14.73 -16.34
CA ASP A 11 1.11 -14.20 -17.71
C ASP A 11 1.41 -12.69 -17.74
N LEU A 12 1.62 -12.08 -16.57
CA LEU A 12 1.89 -10.66 -16.42
C LEU A 12 3.40 -10.38 -16.33
N MET A 13 3.82 -9.37 -17.07
CA MET A 13 5.18 -8.85 -16.97
C MET A 13 5.36 -8.11 -15.63
N SER A 14 6.60 -7.99 -15.16
CA SER A 14 6.91 -7.31 -13.88
C SER A 14 6.40 -5.87 -13.87
N GLU A 15 6.47 -5.18 -15.00
CA GLU A 15 5.98 -3.81 -15.17
C GLU A 15 4.44 -3.72 -15.09
N GLU A 16 3.73 -4.74 -15.58
CA GLU A 16 2.26 -4.81 -15.49
C GLU A 16 1.83 -5.05 -14.04
N LEU A 17 2.55 -5.93 -13.32
CA LEU A 17 2.33 -6.19 -11.90
C LEU A 17 2.62 -4.96 -11.04
N GLU A 18 3.71 -4.25 -11.32
CA GLU A 18 4.07 -3.01 -10.62
C GLU A 18 2.99 -1.95 -10.82
N ALA A 19 2.51 -1.76 -12.05
CA ALA A 19 1.43 -0.82 -12.34
C ALA A 19 0.14 -1.16 -11.56
N ILE A 20 -0.25 -2.44 -11.51
CA ILE A 20 -1.40 -2.91 -10.72
C ILE A 20 -1.21 -2.61 -9.23
N ALA A 21 -0.04 -2.96 -8.68
CA ALA A 21 0.25 -2.77 -7.26
C ALA A 21 0.23 -1.28 -6.87
N GLN A 22 0.79 -0.41 -7.71
CA GLN A 22 0.75 1.05 -7.52
C GLN A 22 -0.68 1.59 -7.54
N GLU A 23 -1.50 1.16 -8.51
CA GLU A 23 -2.90 1.60 -8.60
C GLU A 23 -3.73 1.14 -7.40
N ALA A 24 -3.61 -0.14 -7.03
CA ALA A 24 -4.31 -0.71 -5.87
C ALA A 24 -3.88 -0.03 -4.55
N GLY A 25 -2.57 0.21 -4.38
CA GLY A 25 -2.04 0.91 -3.21
C GLY A 25 -2.58 2.34 -3.09
N ARG A 26 -2.59 3.09 -4.20
CA ARG A 26 -3.17 4.45 -4.24
C ARG A 26 -4.65 4.45 -3.85
N GLU A 27 -5.44 3.52 -4.39
CA GLU A 27 -6.86 3.43 -4.07
C GLU A 27 -7.10 3.08 -2.60
N ALA A 28 -6.30 2.18 -2.04
CA ALA A 28 -6.36 1.80 -0.62
C ALA A 28 -6.08 2.99 0.29
N ILE A 29 -5.05 3.78 -0.01
CA ILE A 29 -4.71 5.01 0.74
C ILE A 29 -5.87 6.02 0.69
N GLU A 30 -6.44 6.27 -0.48
CA GLU A 30 -7.55 7.22 -0.63
C GLU A 30 -8.82 6.75 0.12
N LYS A 31 -9.12 5.46 0.10
CA LYS A 31 -10.20 4.88 0.92
C LYS A 31 -9.92 5.01 2.41
N ALA A 32 -8.69 4.77 2.86
CA ALA A 32 -8.30 4.88 4.26
C ALA A 32 -8.46 6.32 4.76
N LYS A 33 -7.97 7.31 4.00
CA LYS A 33 -8.13 8.75 4.30
C LYS A 33 -9.61 9.14 4.42
N LYS A 34 -10.45 8.75 3.46
CA LYS A 34 -11.89 9.03 3.48
C LYS A 34 -12.60 8.44 4.71
N ARG A 35 -12.10 7.32 5.24
CA ARG A 35 -12.67 6.63 6.40
C ARG A 35 -12.05 7.07 7.74
N GLY A 36 -11.07 7.97 7.74
CA GLY A 36 -10.34 8.32 8.94
C GLY A 36 -9.57 7.13 9.53
N ALA A 37 -9.06 6.24 8.68
CA ALA A 37 -8.18 5.16 9.11
C ALA A 37 -6.71 5.60 9.04
N ARG A 38 -5.88 5.01 9.91
CA ARG A 38 -4.41 5.16 9.81
C ARG A 38 -3.88 4.43 8.57
N ILE A 39 -2.78 4.94 8.02
CA ILE A 39 -2.06 4.34 6.88
C ILE A 39 -0.60 4.10 7.25
N THR A 40 0.10 3.24 6.52
CA THR A 40 1.55 3.13 6.62
C THR A 40 2.23 4.00 5.57
N GLU A 41 3.30 4.70 5.96
CA GLU A 41 4.15 5.46 5.05
C GLU A 41 5.63 5.16 5.34
N LEU A 42 6.47 5.21 4.31
CA LEU A 42 7.93 5.18 4.47
C LEU A 42 8.42 6.62 4.63
N ARG A 43 8.89 6.99 5.83
CA ARG A 43 9.45 8.31 6.15
C ARG A 43 10.85 8.15 6.71
N GLU A 44 11.80 8.92 6.18
CA GLU A 44 13.20 8.91 6.63
C GLU A 44 13.83 7.49 6.69
N GLY A 45 13.40 6.60 5.79
CA GLY A 45 13.86 5.21 5.72
C GLY A 45 13.19 4.24 6.71
N GLN A 46 12.19 4.69 7.48
CA GLN A 46 11.44 3.89 8.43
C GLN A 46 9.94 3.82 8.07
N LEU A 47 9.32 2.65 8.22
CA LEU A 47 7.86 2.54 8.14
C LEU A 47 7.22 3.11 9.39
N VAL A 48 6.25 3.99 9.20
CA VAL A 48 5.48 4.63 10.27
C VAL A 48 3.99 4.45 10.03
N TRP A 49 3.21 4.29 11.09
CA TRP A 49 1.78 4.57 11.04
C TRP A 49 1.57 6.08 10.97
N VAL A 50 0.68 6.54 10.11
CA VAL A 50 0.21 7.92 10.00
C VAL A 50 -1.27 7.94 10.30
N TYR A 51 -1.63 8.67 11.36
CA TYR A 51 -3.00 8.82 11.83
C TYR A 51 -3.73 9.96 11.10
N PRO A 52 -5.08 9.95 11.06
CA PRO A 52 -5.87 11.01 10.43
C PRO A 52 -5.65 12.40 11.04
N ASP A 53 -5.23 12.46 12.31
CA ASP A 53 -4.92 13.69 13.04
C ASP A 53 -3.52 14.24 12.72
N GLY A 54 -2.77 13.58 11.83
CA GLY A 54 -1.42 13.96 11.42
C GLY A 54 -0.31 13.45 12.34
N ARG A 55 -0.64 12.78 13.45
CA ARG A 55 0.38 12.10 14.26
C ARG A 55 0.95 10.91 13.49
N SER A 56 2.20 10.59 13.77
CA SER A 56 2.83 9.37 13.28
C SER A 56 3.55 8.64 14.41
N GLU A 57 3.56 7.32 14.34
CA GLU A 57 4.32 6.44 15.24
C GLU A 57 5.14 5.44 14.41
N PRO A 58 6.35 5.08 14.86
CA PRO A 58 7.08 3.97 14.26
C PRO A 58 6.21 2.71 14.15
N LEU A 59 6.33 2.03 13.03
CA LEU A 59 5.81 0.67 12.90
C LEU A 59 6.76 -0.27 13.66
N ASP A 60 6.65 -0.31 15.00
CA ASP A 60 7.49 -1.20 15.81
C ASP A 60 7.13 -2.66 15.50
N HIS A 61 8.05 -3.33 14.82
CA HIS A 61 8.01 -4.77 14.63
C HIS A 61 8.51 -5.46 15.92
N GLU A 62 7.63 -5.72 16.88
CA GLU A 62 7.59 -7.08 17.41
C GLU A 62 6.65 -7.88 16.50
N PHE A 63 7.12 -8.29 15.30
CA PHE A 63 6.46 -9.41 14.64
C PHE A 63 6.76 -10.65 15.48
N ARG A 64 5.86 -10.99 16.39
CA ARG A 64 5.75 -12.36 16.88
C ARG A 64 4.91 -13.11 15.86
N ALA A 65 5.59 -13.81 14.95
CA ALA A 65 4.97 -14.93 14.28
C ALA A 65 4.75 -16.00 15.37
N GLU A 66 3.50 -16.17 15.79
CA GLU A 66 3.07 -17.38 16.50
C GLU A 66 2.90 -18.53 15.50
#